data_AF-A0A238W133-F1
#
_entry.id   AF-A0A238W133-F1
#
_cell.length_a   1.000
_cell.length_b   1.000
_cell.length_c   1.000
_cell.angle_alpha   90.00
_cell.angle_beta   90.00
_cell.angle_gamma   90.00
#
_symmetry.space_group_name_H-M   'P 1'
#
loop_
_entity.id
_entity.type
_entity.pdbx_description
1 polymer ?
#
loop_
_entity_poly.entity_id
_entity_poly.type
_entity_poly.pdbx_seq_one_letter_code
_entity_poly.pdbx_strand_id
1 'polypeptide(L)'
;MTGVKSKPFLYVCAMVFLLTSARAEASTFNIQLNFGSSISESQKTIFTVAKTFWESVITGYKQAPGITSLVIAADTFVGASGGALGSAGPTLGVTTANYLYARVGSMNFDSVDLDTVSEANALAIITHEMAHVIGFGTLWSGSKLGYSGYQELYVAGTGQYTGAYGLAQYQADFGLPSATFIPVELEGGAGTANAHWDEANNGSADGLFAGGKKELMTGWLNSGSTVSATTIASFADLGYTTIYTDLAASVPLPAGGYLMFFALMGMGMIKRREQRL
;
A
#
# COMPACT_ATOMS: atom_id res chain seq x y z
N MET A 1 80.78 30.04 3.93
CA MET A 1 79.56 29.88 4.75
C MET A 1 78.35 29.95 3.83
N THR A 2 77.90 28.81 3.34
CA THR A 2 76.78 28.66 2.40
C THR A 2 75.51 28.35 3.19
N GLY A 3 74.52 29.24 3.13
CA GLY A 3 73.23 29.07 3.80
C GLY A 3 72.27 28.23 2.97
N VAL A 4 71.87 27.07 3.49
CA VAL A 4 70.79 26.25 2.93
C VAL A 4 69.47 26.74 3.52
N LYS A 5 68.57 27.28 2.68
CA LYS A 5 67.18 27.59 3.06
C LYS A 5 66.33 26.31 2.92
N SER A 6 65.84 25.77 4.03
CA SER A 6 64.83 24.72 4.06
C SER A 6 63.45 25.31 3.73
N LYS A 7 62.70 24.64 2.84
CA LYS A 7 61.30 24.96 2.51
C LYS A 7 60.38 24.21 3.49
N PRO A 8 59.26 24.79 3.95
CA PRO A 8 58.30 24.06 4.77
C PRO A 8 57.43 23.17 3.87
N PHE A 9 57.33 21.89 4.23
CA PHE A 9 56.46 20.92 3.59
C PHE A 9 55.08 21.01 4.26
N LEU A 10 54.08 21.50 3.55
CA LEU A 10 52.71 21.61 4.03
C LEU A 10 52.02 20.25 3.84
N TYR A 11 51.80 19.51 4.92
CA TYR A 11 50.98 18.29 4.89
C TYR A 11 49.50 18.69 4.81
N VAL A 12 48.91 18.61 3.62
CA VAL A 12 47.46 18.71 3.45
C VAL A 12 46.87 17.36 3.85
N CYS A 13 46.30 17.29 5.06
CA CYS A 13 45.54 16.14 5.52
C CYS A 13 44.17 16.16 4.83
N ALA A 14 44.00 15.36 3.77
CA ALA A 14 42.71 15.16 3.14
C ALA A 14 41.83 14.27 4.03
N MET A 15 40.92 14.88 4.79
CA MET A 15 39.83 14.14 5.45
C MET A 15 38.85 13.67 4.38
N VAL A 16 38.93 12.39 4.03
CA VAL A 16 37.90 11.70 3.24
C VAL A 16 36.75 11.36 4.18
N PHE A 17 35.67 12.14 4.11
CA PHE A 17 34.39 11.75 4.70
C PHE A 17 33.79 10.62 3.86
N LEU A 18 33.97 9.37 4.28
CA LEU A 18 33.17 8.26 3.79
C LEU A 18 31.75 8.41 4.35
N LEU A 19 30.87 9.00 3.55
CA LEU A 19 29.42 8.87 3.74
C LEU A 19 29.03 7.44 3.37
N THR A 20 29.11 6.51 4.31
CA THR A 20 28.43 5.22 4.18
C THR A 20 26.94 5.49 4.35
N SER A 21 26.22 5.71 3.25
CA SER A 21 24.77 5.58 3.26
C SER A 21 24.47 4.11 3.55
N ALA A 22 24.23 3.78 4.82
CA ALA A 22 23.61 2.52 5.17
C ALA A 22 22.25 2.50 4.47
N ARG A 23 22.14 1.76 3.37
CA ARG A 23 20.82 1.37 2.86
C ARG A 23 20.20 0.55 3.97
N ALA A 24 19.15 1.07 4.61
CA ALA A 24 18.30 0.23 5.41
C ALA A 24 17.80 -0.89 4.48
N GLU A 25 18.16 -2.14 4.78
CA GLU A 25 17.61 -3.31 4.12
C GLU A 25 16.08 -3.20 4.25
N ALA A 26 15.38 -3.03 3.13
CA ALA A 26 13.93 -3.06 3.13
C ALA A 26 13.51 -4.45 3.62
N SER A 27 12.77 -4.53 4.72
CA SER A 27 12.29 -5.83 5.17
C SER A 27 11.26 -6.35 4.18
N THR A 28 11.40 -7.62 3.83
CA THR A 28 10.41 -8.29 2.97
C THR A 28 9.12 -8.48 3.74
N PHE A 29 8.00 -8.33 3.05
CA PHE A 29 6.70 -8.60 3.64
C PHE A 29 6.52 -10.12 3.77
N ASN A 30 6.08 -10.57 4.95
CA ASN A 30 5.85 -11.97 5.23
C ASN A 30 4.65 -12.13 6.16
N ILE A 31 3.79 -13.10 5.88
CA ILE A 31 2.67 -13.48 6.74
C ILE A 31 3.02 -14.80 7.43
N GLN A 32 2.72 -14.92 8.72
CA GLN A 32 2.85 -16.15 9.49
C GLN A 32 1.45 -16.59 9.91
N LEU A 33 1.03 -17.76 9.45
CA LEU A 33 -0.30 -18.30 9.72
C LEU A 33 -0.24 -19.26 10.91
N ASN A 34 -1.02 -18.94 11.94
CA ASN A 34 -1.23 -19.78 13.11
C ASN A 34 -2.66 -20.33 13.06
N PHE A 35 -2.80 -21.60 12.66
CA PHE A 35 -4.11 -22.23 12.54
C PHE A 35 -4.56 -22.81 13.87
N GLY A 36 -5.79 -22.52 14.27
CA GLY A 36 -6.45 -23.25 15.33
C GLY A 36 -6.85 -24.66 14.90
N SER A 37 -7.27 -25.46 15.89
CA SER A 37 -7.61 -26.87 15.68
C SER A 37 -8.84 -27.09 14.81
N SER A 38 -9.64 -26.05 14.59
CA SER A 38 -10.89 -26.12 13.82
C SER A 38 -10.69 -25.92 12.31
N ILE A 39 -9.49 -25.56 11.85
CA ILE A 39 -9.16 -25.41 10.44
C ILE A 39 -8.67 -26.74 9.86
N SER A 40 -9.38 -27.26 8.85
CA SER A 40 -9.03 -28.49 8.15
C SER A 40 -7.77 -28.33 7.28
N GLU A 41 -7.11 -29.43 6.91
CA GLU A 41 -5.88 -29.39 6.11
C GLU A 41 -6.11 -28.83 4.68
N SER A 42 -7.27 -29.11 4.08
CA SER A 42 -7.65 -28.51 2.80
C SER A 42 -7.82 -26.99 2.93
N GLN A 43 -8.47 -26.51 4.00
CA GLN A 43 -8.59 -25.08 4.26
C GLN A 43 -7.22 -24.43 4.46
N LYS A 44 -6.30 -25.03 5.22
CA LYS A 44 -4.93 -24.51 5.40
C LYS A 44 -4.19 -24.31 4.06
N THR A 45 -4.44 -25.17 3.09
CA THR A 45 -3.90 -25.02 1.73
C THR A 45 -4.43 -23.74 1.08
N ILE A 46 -5.73 -23.46 1.18
CA ILE A 46 -6.35 -22.24 0.65
C ILE A 46 -5.79 -20.98 1.33
N PHE A 47 -5.64 -20.99 2.66
CA PHE A 47 -4.98 -19.90 3.40
C PHE A 47 -3.54 -19.66 2.91
N THR A 48 -2.82 -20.73 2.60
CA THR A 48 -1.44 -20.63 2.10
C THR A 48 -1.40 -20.01 0.70
N VAL A 49 -2.39 -20.31 -0.16
CA VAL A 49 -2.53 -19.66 -1.47
C VAL A 49 -2.84 -18.17 -1.31
N ALA A 50 -3.78 -17.80 -0.45
CA ALA A 50 -4.11 -16.40 -0.16
C ALA A 50 -2.90 -15.62 0.39
N LYS A 51 -2.16 -16.21 1.33
CA LYS A 51 -0.89 -15.68 1.84
C LYS A 51 0.11 -15.42 0.71
N THR A 52 0.31 -16.43 -0.15
CA THR A 52 1.28 -16.35 -1.24
C THR A 52 0.90 -15.24 -2.22
N PHE A 53 -0.39 -15.09 -2.50
CA PHE A 53 -0.90 -13.99 -3.31
C PHE A 53 -0.51 -12.62 -2.70
N TRP A 54 -0.84 -12.36 -1.44
CA TRP A 54 -0.53 -11.07 -0.80
C TRP A 54 0.98 -10.81 -0.70
N GLU A 55 1.79 -11.83 -0.37
CA GLU A 55 3.26 -11.72 -0.37
C GLU A 55 3.87 -11.48 -1.76
N SER A 56 3.15 -11.81 -2.84
CA SER A 56 3.62 -11.55 -4.21
C SER A 56 3.38 -10.11 -4.68
N VAL A 57 2.35 -9.44 -4.14
CA VAL A 57 1.96 -8.07 -4.55
C VAL A 57 2.36 -7.00 -3.53
N ILE A 58 2.51 -7.38 -2.26
CA ILE A 58 3.09 -6.58 -1.19
C ILE A 58 4.48 -7.14 -0.90
N THR A 59 5.51 -6.38 -1.25
CA THR A 59 6.89 -6.86 -1.28
C THR A 59 7.71 -6.43 -0.06
N GLY A 60 7.23 -5.45 0.71
CA GLY A 60 7.94 -4.98 1.91
C GLY A 60 7.24 -3.86 2.65
N TYR A 61 8.00 -3.15 3.48
CA TYR A 61 7.54 -2.03 4.31
C TYR A 61 8.34 -0.75 4.03
N LYS A 62 7.66 0.40 4.00
CA LYS A 62 8.30 1.72 3.90
C LYS A 62 8.82 2.15 5.28
N GLN A 63 10.13 2.37 5.41
CA GLN A 63 10.72 2.97 6.61
C GLN A 63 10.39 2.23 7.93
N ALA A 64 10.38 0.89 7.90
CA ALA A 64 10.04 0.06 9.06
C ALA A 64 11.17 -0.93 9.44
N PRO A 65 12.36 -0.44 9.84
CA PRO A 65 13.43 -1.32 10.29
C PRO A 65 12.97 -2.12 11.51
N GLY A 66 12.94 -3.45 11.39
CA GLY A 66 12.56 -4.37 12.47
C GLY A 66 11.17 -4.99 12.39
N ILE A 67 10.31 -4.55 11.46
CA ILE A 67 9.07 -5.28 11.16
C ILE A 67 9.37 -6.30 10.07
N THR A 68 9.29 -7.59 10.39
CA THR A 68 9.64 -8.68 9.46
C THR A 68 8.48 -9.59 9.11
N SER A 69 7.37 -9.52 9.85
CA SER A 69 6.24 -10.41 9.66
C SER A 69 4.91 -9.85 10.17
N LEU A 70 3.81 -10.35 9.65
CA LEU A 70 2.47 -10.19 10.20
C LEU A 70 2.01 -11.57 10.68
N VAL A 71 1.73 -11.72 11.98
CA VAL A 71 1.22 -12.99 12.52
C VAL A 71 -0.30 -12.97 12.47
N ILE A 72 -0.91 -13.95 11.82
CA ILE A 72 -2.36 -14.07 11.71
C ILE A 72 -2.82 -15.38 12.33
N ALA A 73 -3.64 -15.28 13.37
CA ALA A 73 -4.37 -16.43 13.91
C ALA A 73 -5.63 -16.69 13.06
N ALA A 74 -5.86 -17.93 12.64
CA ALA A 74 -7.03 -18.30 11.86
C ALA A 74 -7.81 -19.41 12.57
N ASP A 75 -9.08 -19.14 12.82
CA ASP A 75 -10.01 -20.01 13.53
C ASP A 75 -11.39 -20.04 12.83
N THR A 76 -12.23 -20.98 13.24
CA THR A 76 -13.64 -21.02 12.82
C THR A 76 -14.56 -20.99 14.03
N PHE A 77 -15.77 -20.48 13.83
CA PHE A 77 -16.86 -20.55 14.77
C PHE A 77 -18.09 -21.16 14.09
N VAL A 78 -19.10 -21.54 14.87
CA VAL A 78 -20.40 -21.96 14.34
C VAL A 78 -21.32 -20.75 14.40
N GLY A 79 -21.61 -20.16 13.25
CA GLY A 79 -22.53 -19.03 13.14
C GLY A 79 -23.97 -19.47 12.88
N ALA A 80 -24.84 -18.48 12.70
CA ALA A 80 -26.21 -18.71 12.23
C ALA A 80 -26.24 -18.55 10.71
N SER A 81 -26.97 -19.44 10.02
CA SER A 81 -27.10 -19.41 8.56
C SER A 81 -27.54 -18.03 8.05
N GLY A 82 -26.78 -17.46 7.11
CA GLY A 82 -27.01 -16.12 6.56
C GLY A 82 -26.38 -14.96 7.35
N GLY A 83 -25.51 -15.26 8.33
CA GLY A 83 -24.68 -14.29 9.05
C GLY A 83 -23.42 -13.87 8.28
N ALA A 84 -22.48 -13.24 8.99
CA ALA A 84 -21.18 -12.87 8.43
C ALA A 84 -20.37 -14.14 8.08
N LEU A 85 -19.94 -14.26 6.82
CA LEU A 85 -19.15 -15.41 6.32
C LEU A 85 -17.78 -15.50 7.01
N GLY A 86 -17.25 -14.34 7.40
CA GLY A 86 -15.99 -14.20 8.10
C GLY A 86 -15.88 -12.82 8.74
N SER A 87 -14.88 -12.69 9.61
CA SER A 87 -14.46 -11.40 10.15
C SER A 87 -12.97 -11.44 10.39
N ALA A 88 -12.31 -10.34 10.06
CA ALA A 88 -10.88 -10.23 10.25
C ALA A 88 -10.42 -8.82 10.54
N GLY A 89 -9.27 -8.73 11.21
CA GLY A 89 -8.62 -7.45 11.44
C GLY A 89 -7.36 -7.55 12.28
N PRO A 90 -6.62 -6.44 12.39
CA PRO A 90 -5.47 -6.33 13.29
C PRO A 90 -5.93 -6.42 14.74
N THR A 91 -5.18 -7.17 15.55
CA THR A 91 -5.35 -7.25 17.01
C THR A 91 -4.20 -6.58 17.75
N LEU A 92 -3.06 -6.36 17.09
CA LEU A 92 -1.95 -5.57 17.58
C LEU A 92 -1.34 -4.74 16.44
N GLY A 93 -1.29 -3.42 16.64
CA GLY A 93 -0.60 -2.48 15.77
C GLY A 93 0.78 -2.07 16.32
N VAL A 94 1.65 -1.61 15.42
CA VAL A 94 2.93 -0.99 15.78
C VAL A 94 3.14 0.27 14.94
N THR A 95 3.55 1.35 15.60
CA THR A 95 3.86 2.61 14.94
C THR A 95 5.35 2.69 14.61
N THR A 96 5.66 3.16 13.41
CA THR A 96 6.99 3.67 13.05
C THR A 96 6.96 5.20 13.05
N ALA A 97 7.96 5.84 12.42
CA ALA A 97 8.00 7.30 12.31
C ALA A 97 6.77 7.87 11.58
N ASN A 98 6.28 7.19 10.54
CA ASN A 98 5.25 7.73 9.63
C ASN A 98 4.05 6.82 9.41
N TYR A 99 4.10 5.56 9.86
CA TYR A 99 3.08 4.57 9.54
C TYR A 99 2.69 3.74 10.76
N LEU A 100 1.40 3.41 10.86
CA LEU A 100 0.88 2.35 11.72
C LEU A 100 0.74 1.07 10.90
N TYR A 101 1.32 -0.03 11.38
CA TYR A 101 1.26 -1.34 10.75
C TYR A 101 0.55 -2.36 11.63
N ALA A 102 -0.16 -3.31 11.02
CA ALA A 102 -0.57 -4.52 11.70
C ALA A 102 0.66 -5.40 11.99
N ARG A 103 0.78 -5.89 13.23
CA ARG A 103 1.81 -6.85 13.65
C ARG A 103 1.23 -8.21 14.00
N VAL A 104 0.04 -8.20 14.61
CA VAL A 104 -0.75 -9.39 14.89
C VAL A 104 -2.19 -9.12 14.44
N GLY A 105 -2.86 -10.13 13.93
CA GLY A 105 -4.29 -10.09 13.68
C GLY A 105 -4.93 -11.46 13.75
N SER A 106 -6.24 -11.47 13.51
CA SER A 106 -7.04 -12.70 13.53
C SER A 106 -8.03 -12.72 12.37
N MET A 107 -8.33 -13.91 11.89
CA MET A 107 -9.43 -14.19 10.98
C MET A 107 -10.32 -15.29 11.59
N ASN A 108 -11.63 -15.05 11.64
CA ASN A 108 -12.61 -16.01 12.14
C ASN A 108 -13.68 -16.22 11.07
N PHE A 109 -14.00 -17.47 10.76
CA PHE A 109 -14.96 -17.80 9.71
C PHE A 109 -16.09 -18.70 10.22
N ASP A 110 -17.27 -18.58 9.63
CA ASP A 110 -18.33 -19.57 9.88
C ASP A 110 -17.93 -20.90 9.24
N SER A 111 -17.74 -21.91 10.09
CA SER A 111 -17.41 -23.28 9.67
C SER A 111 -18.42 -23.86 8.69
N VAL A 112 -19.72 -23.57 8.85
CA VAL A 112 -20.77 -24.11 7.98
C VAL A 112 -20.65 -23.53 6.58
N ASP A 113 -20.36 -22.23 6.49
CA ASP A 113 -20.24 -21.55 5.21
C ASP A 113 -18.93 -21.93 4.50
N LEU A 114 -17.80 -21.96 5.22
CA LEU A 114 -16.52 -22.37 4.64
C LEU A 114 -16.51 -23.81 4.12
N ASP A 115 -17.26 -24.71 4.74
CA ASP A 115 -17.34 -26.12 4.32
C ASP A 115 -18.27 -26.32 3.12
N THR A 116 -19.15 -25.35 2.82
CA THR A 116 -20.18 -25.48 1.77
C THR A 116 -19.91 -24.66 0.51
N VAL A 117 -19.07 -23.63 0.59
CA VAL A 117 -18.67 -22.83 -0.57
C VAL A 117 -17.69 -23.59 -1.48
N SER A 118 -17.63 -23.20 -2.75
CA SER A 118 -16.60 -23.71 -3.66
C SER A 118 -15.20 -23.27 -3.21
N GLU A 119 -14.17 -24.04 -3.59
CA GLU A 119 -12.77 -23.69 -3.28
C GLU A 119 -12.39 -22.29 -3.79
N ALA A 120 -12.91 -21.89 -4.96
CA ALA A 120 -12.69 -20.54 -5.50
C ALA A 120 -13.34 -19.44 -4.64
N ASN A 121 -14.53 -19.69 -4.09
CA ASN A 121 -15.19 -18.74 -3.20
C ASN A 121 -14.50 -18.71 -1.82
N ALA A 122 -14.10 -19.86 -1.29
CA ALA A 122 -13.31 -19.93 -0.06
C ALA A 122 -12.00 -19.14 -0.21
N LEU A 123 -11.30 -19.30 -1.35
CA LEU A 123 -10.10 -18.53 -1.65
C LEU A 123 -10.39 -17.02 -1.71
N ALA A 124 -11.47 -16.60 -2.36
CA ALA A 124 -11.86 -15.20 -2.41
C ALA A 124 -12.13 -14.64 -1.01
N ILE A 125 -12.96 -15.31 -0.21
CA ILE A 125 -13.29 -14.90 1.17
C ILE A 125 -12.02 -14.80 2.02
N ILE A 126 -11.17 -15.84 2.01
CA ILE A 126 -9.94 -15.84 2.82
C ILE A 126 -8.96 -14.76 2.35
N THR A 127 -8.84 -14.53 1.04
CA THR A 127 -7.97 -13.48 0.49
C THR A 127 -8.49 -12.09 0.89
N HIS A 128 -9.80 -11.90 0.87
CA HIS A 128 -10.48 -10.67 1.30
C HIS A 128 -10.25 -10.38 2.79
N GLU A 129 -10.56 -11.34 3.66
CA GLU A 129 -10.38 -11.18 5.10
C GLU A 129 -8.90 -10.93 5.47
N MET A 130 -7.97 -11.59 4.75
CA MET A 130 -6.55 -11.36 4.97
C MET A 130 -6.13 -9.92 4.63
N ALA A 131 -6.74 -9.26 3.63
CA ALA A 131 -6.50 -7.85 3.35
C ALA A 131 -6.93 -6.94 4.52
N HIS A 132 -8.04 -7.25 5.19
CA HIS A 132 -8.46 -6.52 6.38
C HIS A 132 -7.48 -6.67 7.53
N VAL A 133 -6.87 -7.84 7.71
CA VAL A 133 -5.79 -8.02 8.71
C VAL A 133 -4.56 -7.19 8.35
N ILE A 134 -4.20 -7.12 7.07
CA ILE A 134 -3.05 -6.34 6.61
C ILE A 134 -3.28 -4.84 6.85
N GLY A 135 -4.52 -4.37 6.69
CA GLY A 135 -4.90 -3.00 7.06
C GLY A 135 -5.91 -2.34 6.13
N PHE A 136 -6.37 -3.03 5.09
CA PHE A 136 -7.37 -2.49 4.18
C PHE A 136 -8.67 -2.23 4.94
N GLY A 137 -9.22 -1.02 4.85
CA GLY A 137 -10.42 -0.60 5.61
C GLY A 137 -10.17 -0.40 7.11
N THR A 138 -9.34 -1.24 7.73
CA THR A 138 -9.12 -1.27 9.19
C THR A 138 -8.06 -0.28 9.67
N LEU A 139 -7.07 0.06 8.85
CA LEU A 139 -5.98 1.00 9.17
C LEU A 139 -6.02 2.30 8.36
N TRP A 140 -7.13 2.60 7.68
CA TRP A 140 -7.25 3.84 6.90
C TRP A 140 -7.25 5.12 7.76
N SER A 141 -7.55 5.04 9.06
CA SER A 141 -7.51 6.18 9.98
C SER A 141 -6.93 5.78 11.34
N GLY A 142 -5.70 6.21 11.60
CA GLY A 142 -5.03 5.99 12.87
C GLY A 142 -5.75 6.69 14.04
N SER A 143 -6.30 7.90 13.83
CA SER A 143 -7.02 8.64 14.87
C SER A 143 -8.22 7.88 15.44
N LYS A 144 -8.98 7.16 14.60
CA LYS A 144 -10.07 6.28 15.06
C LYS A 144 -9.60 5.13 15.95
N LEU A 145 -8.34 4.74 15.81
CA LEU A 145 -7.69 3.69 16.60
C LEU A 145 -6.89 4.24 17.79
N GLY A 146 -6.92 5.56 18.03
CA GLY A 146 -6.14 6.22 19.09
C GLY A 146 -4.70 6.58 18.70
N TYR A 147 -4.32 6.42 17.43
CA TYR A 147 -3.02 6.76 16.86
C TYR A 147 -3.14 7.98 15.94
N SER A 148 -3.43 9.14 16.52
CA SER A 148 -3.62 10.38 15.74
C SER A 148 -2.41 10.72 14.88
N GLY A 149 -2.64 11.03 13.61
CA GLY A 149 -1.61 11.45 12.66
C GLY A 149 -1.01 10.31 11.81
N TYR A 150 -1.55 9.10 11.94
CA TYR A 150 -1.15 7.94 11.13
C TYR A 150 -2.20 7.62 10.06
N GLN A 151 -1.73 7.51 8.81
CA GLN A 151 -2.51 7.26 7.58
C GLN A 151 -3.56 8.34 7.24
N GLU A 152 -4.60 8.53 8.06
CA GLU A 152 -5.72 9.48 7.88
C GLU A 152 -6.23 9.61 6.42
N LEU A 153 -6.38 8.47 5.76
CA LEU A 153 -6.75 8.32 4.36
C LEU A 153 -8.27 8.33 4.13
N TYR A 154 -9.05 8.21 5.22
CA TYR A 154 -10.49 8.08 5.18
C TYR A 154 -11.14 8.58 6.47
N VAL A 155 -12.24 9.30 6.35
CA VAL A 155 -13.08 9.73 7.48
C VAL A 155 -14.41 8.97 7.42
N ALA A 156 -14.86 8.41 8.55
CA ALA A 156 -16.12 7.62 8.56
C ALA A 156 -17.30 8.45 8.07
N GLY A 157 -18.13 7.85 7.24
CA GLY A 157 -19.35 8.46 6.71
C GLY A 157 -19.13 9.39 5.53
N THR A 158 -17.88 9.64 5.09
CA THR A 158 -17.65 10.49 3.91
C THR A 158 -17.82 9.75 2.59
N GLY A 159 -17.59 8.44 2.59
CA GLY A 159 -17.54 7.62 1.37
C GLY A 159 -16.31 7.92 0.48
N GLN A 160 -15.32 8.66 1.00
CA GLN A 160 -14.22 9.21 0.19
C GLN A 160 -12.87 8.77 0.75
N TYR A 161 -12.27 7.74 0.15
CA TYR A 161 -10.87 7.37 0.40
C TYR A 161 -9.93 8.24 -0.45
N THR A 162 -8.92 8.84 0.17
CA THR A 162 -8.07 9.86 -0.45
C THR A 162 -6.58 9.51 -0.46
N GLY A 163 -6.23 8.22 -0.32
CA GLY A 163 -4.84 7.78 -0.42
C GLY A 163 -4.27 8.05 -1.82
N ALA A 164 -3.07 8.64 -1.86
CA ALA A 164 -2.47 9.15 -3.09
C ALA A 164 -2.08 8.04 -4.09
N TYR A 165 -1.54 6.92 -3.58
CA TYR A 165 -1.15 5.78 -4.41
C TYR A 165 -2.39 5.07 -4.96
N GLY A 166 -3.36 4.76 -4.10
CA GLY A 166 -4.63 4.17 -4.52
C GLY A 166 -5.36 5.06 -5.53
N LEU A 167 -5.46 6.37 -5.26
CA LEU A 167 -6.17 7.30 -6.14
C LEU A 167 -5.49 7.44 -7.51
N ALA A 168 -4.17 7.55 -7.55
CA ALA A 168 -3.44 7.60 -8.82
C ALA A 168 -3.68 6.34 -9.67
N GLN A 169 -3.69 5.17 -9.03
CA GLN A 169 -3.98 3.92 -9.72
C GLN A 169 -5.46 3.81 -10.13
N TYR A 170 -6.40 4.29 -9.31
CA TYR A 170 -7.83 4.36 -9.65
C TYR A 170 -8.09 5.22 -10.88
N GLN A 171 -7.45 6.40 -10.94
CA GLN A 171 -7.52 7.28 -12.11
C GLN A 171 -6.99 6.58 -13.38
N ALA A 172 -5.91 5.80 -13.25
CA ALA A 172 -5.28 5.08 -14.36
C ALA A 172 -6.08 3.85 -14.81
N ASP A 173 -6.50 2.99 -13.88
CA ASP A 173 -7.23 1.74 -14.13
C ASP A 173 -8.55 1.99 -14.86
N PHE A 174 -9.24 3.08 -14.50
CA PHE A 174 -10.61 3.34 -14.94
C PHE A 174 -10.75 4.58 -15.83
N GLY A 175 -9.64 5.24 -16.19
CA GLY A 175 -9.67 6.42 -17.07
C GLY A 175 -10.41 7.60 -16.46
N LEU A 176 -10.25 7.82 -15.15
CA LEU A 176 -10.95 8.84 -14.36
C LEU A 176 -10.00 9.94 -13.85
N PRO A 177 -9.30 10.69 -14.72
CA PRO A 177 -8.22 11.61 -14.31
C PRO A 177 -8.68 12.75 -13.38
N SER A 178 -9.99 13.03 -13.32
CA SER A 178 -10.56 14.04 -12.43
C SER A 178 -11.07 13.48 -11.10
N ALA A 179 -10.96 12.17 -10.85
CA ALA A 179 -11.35 11.58 -9.57
C ALA A 179 -10.47 12.16 -8.46
N THR A 180 -11.08 12.65 -7.39
CA THR A 180 -10.38 13.19 -6.21
C THR A 180 -10.40 12.24 -5.02
N PHE A 181 -11.14 11.14 -5.13
CA PHE A 181 -11.24 10.08 -4.13
C PHE A 181 -11.67 8.77 -4.80
N ILE A 182 -11.52 7.67 -4.06
CA ILE A 182 -12.06 6.36 -4.38
C ILE A 182 -13.32 6.16 -3.54
N PRO A 183 -14.46 5.75 -4.13
CA PRO A 183 -15.68 5.56 -3.36
C PRO A 183 -15.61 4.39 -2.38
N VAL A 184 -16.08 4.63 -1.15
CA VAL A 184 -16.13 3.68 -0.05
C VAL A 184 -17.58 3.43 0.34
N GLU A 185 -17.92 2.17 0.51
CA GLU A 185 -19.25 1.69 0.89
C GLU A 185 -19.76 2.36 2.18
N LEU A 186 -21.04 2.76 2.21
CA LEU A 186 -21.68 3.39 3.38
C LEU A 186 -22.90 2.60 3.88
N GLU A 187 -23.34 1.60 3.14
CA GLU A 187 -24.47 0.71 3.41
C GLU A 187 -24.00 -0.67 3.94
N GLY A 188 -24.93 -1.64 4.05
CA GLY A 188 -24.61 -3.01 4.51
C GLY A 188 -24.36 -3.16 6.01
N GLY A 189 -24.34 -2.07 6.78
CA GLY A 189 -24.17 -2.07 8.24
C GLY A 189 -22.70 -2.06 8.68
N ALA A 190 -22.45 -2.20 9.98
CA ALA A 190 -21.12 -1.97 10.58
C ALA A 190 -20.02 -2.93 10.10
N GLY A 191 -20.38 -4.11 9.58
CA GLY A 191 -19.43 -5.06 8.99
C GLY A 191 -19.06 -4.76 7.54
N THR A 192 -19.73 -3.80 6.90
CA THR A 192 -19.58 -3.51 5.47
C THR A 192 -19.26 -2.03 5.22
N ALA A 193 -20.07 -1.13 5.76
CA ALA A 193 -19.86 0.30 5.63
C ALA A 193 -18.47 0.71 6.16
N ASN A 194 -17.85 1.68 5.49
CA ASN A 194 -16.59 2.33 5.85
C ASN A 194 -15.32 1.48 5.70
N ALA A 195 -15.42 0.24 5.20
CA ALA A 195 -14.29 -0.69 5.11
C ALA A 195 -14.07 -1.31 3.72
N HIS A 196 -14.98 -1.06 2.78
CA HIS A 196 -15.01 -1.68 1.46
C HIS A 196 -15.09 -0.65 0.35
N TRP A 197 -14.66 -1.02 -0.85
CA TRP A 197 -15.01 -0.26 -2.03
C TRP A 197 -16.51 -0.32 -2.29
N ASP A 198 -17.09 0.82 -2.68
CA ASP A 198 -18.53 0.97 -2.90
C ASP A 198 -19.00 0.11 -4.08
N GLU A 199 -19.84 -0.89 -3.81
CA GLU A 199 -20.43 -1.73 -4.83
C GLU A 199 -21.88 -1.34 -5.08
N ALA A 200 -22.26 -1.23 -6.35
CA ALA A 200 -23.64 -0.98 -6.73
C ALA A 200 -24.58 -2.10 -6.27
N ASN A 201 -25.27 -1.88 -5.15
CA ASN A 201 -26.41 -2.69 -4.78
C ASN A 201 -27.69 -1.94 -5.09
N ASN A 202 -28.30 -2.28 -6.23
CA ASN A 202 -29.62 -1.79 -6.61
C ASN A 202 -29.76 -0.25 -6.71
N GLY A 203 -28.65 0.48 -6.89
CA GLY A 203 -28.67 1.90 -7.26
C GLY A 203 -28.17 2.89 -6.19
N SER A 204 -27.08 2.58 -5.47
CA SER A 204 -26.37 3.53 -4.61
C SER A 204 -26.22 4.88 -5.34
N ALA A 205 -26.71 5.95 -4.71
CA ALA A 205 -26.82 7.29 -5.33
C ALA A 205 -25.49 8.08 -5.29
N ASP A 206 -24.57 7.66 -4.43
CA ASP A 206 -23.24 8.23 -4.31
C ASP A 206 -22.23 7.31 -5.03
N GLY A 207 -21.22 7.93 -5.64
CA GLY A 207 -20.42 7.34 -6.72
C GLY A 207 -19.97 5.90 -6.49
N LEU A 208 -20.13 5.05 -7.50
CA LEU A 208 -19.76 3.64 -7.43
C LEU A 208 -18.25 3.46 -7.65
N PHE A 209 -17.65 2.46 -7.00
CA PHE A 209 -16.31 2.02 -7.37
C PHE A 209 -16.31 1.54 -8.82
N ALA A 210 -15.47 2.14 -9.66
CA ALA A 210 -15.47 1.90 -11.10
C ALA A 210 -15.04 0.47 -11.50
N GLY A 211 -14.34 -0.26 -10.62
CA GLY A 211 -14.02 -1.68 -10.84
C GLY A 211 -15.22 -2.62 -10.73
N GLY A 212 -16.35 -2.13 -10.22
CA GLY A 212 -17.61 -2.85 -10.15
C GLY A 212 -17.57 -4.09 -9.26
N LYS A 213 -18.58 -4.96 -9.44
CA LYS A 213 -18.89 -6.08 -8.54
C LYS A 213 -17.85 -7.20 -8.50
N LYS A 214 -16.86 -7.20 -9.40
CA LYS A 214 -15.82 -8.23 -9.42
C LYS A 214 -14.59 -7.82 -8.62
N GLU A 215 -14.56 -6.61 -8.08
CA GLU A 215 -13.49 -6.23 -7.16
C GLU A 215 -13.59 -7.03 -5.86
N LEU A 216 -12.48 -7.65 -5.46
CA LEU A 216 -12.45 -8.51 -4.28
C LEU A 216 -12.83 -7.75 -3.01
N MET A 217 -12.41 -6.49 -2.89
CA MET A 217 -12.60 -5.69 -1.68
C MET A 217 -13.92 -4.91 -1.63
N THR A 218 -14.95 -5.36 -2.37
CA THR A 218 -16.33 -4.93 -2.12
C THR A 218 -16.95 -5.71 -0.97
N GLY A 219 -18.03 -5.19 -0.39
CA GLY A 219 -18.68 -5.80 0.77
C GLY A 219 -19.46 -7.09 0.50
N TRP A 220 -19.50 -7.56 -0.75
CA TRP A 220 -20.32 -8.71 -1.15
C TRP A 220 -19.51 -9.73 -1.94
N LEU A 221 -19.67 -11.00 -1.56
CA LEU A 221 -19.03 -12.09 -2.27
C LEU A 221 -19.62 -12.22 -3.68
N ASN A 222 -18.76 -12.01 -4.67
CA ASN A 222 -19.08 -12.18 -6.07
C ASN A 222 -18.28 -13.33 -6.69
N SER A 223 -18.90 -14.13 -7.54
CA SER A 223 -18.21 -15.24 -8.23
C SER A 223 -17.10 -14.72 -9.14
N GLY A 224 -15.90 -15.31 -9.09
CA GLY A 224 -14.79 -14.85 -9.94
C GLY A 224 -14.29 -13.44 -9.60
N SER A 225 -14.26 -13.11 -8.30
CA SER A 225 -13.68 -11.85 -7.82
C SER A 225 -12.18 -11.76 -8.14
N THR A 226 -11.71 -10.53 -8.35
CA THR A 226 -10.34 -10.17 -8.73
C THR A 226 -9.87 -8.99 -7.90
N VAL A 227 -8.56 -8.91 -7.63
CA VAL A 227 -7.97 -7.76 -6.94
C VAL A 227 -7.48 -6.75 -7.98
N SER A 228 -8.03 -5.54 -7.98
CA SER A 228 -7.55 -4.46 -8.86
C SER A 228 -6.16 -3.95 -8.47
N ALA A 229 -5.47 -3.35 -9.44
CA ALA A 229 -4.24 -2.60 -9.16
C ALA A 229 -4.51 -1.48 -8.17
N THR A 230 -5.68 -0.83 -8.24
CA THR A 230 -6.17 0.14 -7.26
C THR A 230 -6.12 -0.38 -5.82
N THR A 231 -6.69 -1.57 -5.56
CA THR A 231 -6.63 -2.21 -4.24
C THR A 231 -5.18 -2.45 -3.80
N ILE A 232 -4.33 -2.99 -4.68
CA ILE A 232 -2.93 -3.25 -4.36
C ILE A 232 -2.17 -1.93 -4.06
N ALA A 233 -2.41 -0.88 -4.85
CA ALA A 233 -1.78 0.42 -4.66
C ALA A 233 -2.23 1.09 -3.35
N SER A 234 -3.45 0.85 -2.87
CA SER A 234 -3.92 1.38 -1.58
C SER A 234 -3.08 0.90 -0.38
N PHE A 235 -2.48 -0.29 -0.44
CA PHE A 235 -1.53 -0.73 0.60
C PHE A 235 -0.26 0.13 0.62
N ALA A 236 0.12 0.77 -0.48
CA ALA A 236 1.22 1.71 -0.49
C ALA A 236 0.92 2.97 0.33
N ASP A 237 -0.36 3.40 0.38
CA ASP A 237 -0.80 4.50 1.26
C ASP A 237 -0.74 4.10 2.74
N LEU A 238 -0.94 2.82 3.05
CA LEU A 238 -0.79 2.27 4.40
C LEU A 238 0.68 2.13 4.83
N GLY A 239 1.64 2.38 3.95
CA GLY A 239 3.06 2.30 4.25
C GLY A 239 3.74 1.02 3.80
N TYR A 240 3.07 0.17 3.02
CA TYR A 240 3.71 -1.00 2.43
C TYR A 240 4.45 -0.64 1.14
N THR A 241 5.44 -1.44 0.78
CA THR A 241 5.98 -1.47 -0.59
C THR A 241 5.21 -2.51 -1.37
N THR A 242 4.70 -2.12 -2.52
CA THR A 242 3.85 -2.92 -3.41
C THR A 242 4.38 -2.88 -4.82
N ILE A 243 3.89 -3.75 -5.70
CA ILE A 243 4.24 -3.74 -7.12
C ILE A 243 3.81 -2.46 -7.88
N TYR A 244 3.03 -1.57 -7.25
CA TYR A 244 2.61 -0.28 -7.80
C TYR A 244 3.20 0.93 -7.03
N THR A 245 4.06 0.71 -6.03
CA THR A 245 4.60 1.79 -5.18
C THR A 245 5.51 2.77 -5.91
N ASP A 246 6.16 2.35 -6.99
CA ASP A 246 7.06 3.23 -7.76
C ASP A 246 6.33 4.14 -8.77
N LEU A 247 5.02 3.95 -8.98
CA LEU A 247 4.26 4.72 -9.99
C LEU A 247 3.83 6.11 -9.51
N ALA A 248 3.74 6.35 -8.20
CA ALA A 248 3.38 7.66 -7.65
C ALA A 248 4.59 8.47 -7.13
N ALA A 249 5.80 7.90 -7.13
CA ALA A 249 7.02 8.67 -6.92
C ALA A 249 7.24 9.53 -8.17
N SER A 250 6.73 10.76 -8.14
CA SER A 250 6.88 11.82 -9.15
C SER A 250 8.03 11.55 -10.13
N VAL A 251 7.71 11.35 -11.42
CA VAL A 251 8.73 11.40 -12.47
C VAL A 251 9.47 12.74 -12.30
N PRO A 252 10.78 12.74 -11.96
CA PRO A 252 11.53 13.98 -12.01
C PRO A 252 11.46 14.47 -13.44
N LEU A 253 10.99 15.70 -13.65
CA LEU A 253 11.13 16.35 -14.95
C LEU A 253 12.57 16.11 -15.42
N PRO A 254 12.79 15.57 -16.64
CA PRO A 254 14.13 15.49 -17.19
C PRO A 254 14.77 16.87 -17.03
N ALA A 255 16.06 16.92 -16.69
CA ALA A 255 16.83 18.15 -16.47
C ALA A 255 16.92 19.10 -17.70
N GLY A 256 15.98 19.02 -18.65
CA GLY A 256 15.83 19.88 -19.82
C GLY A 256 15.50 21.35 -19.49
N GLY A 257 15.08 21.66 -18.26
CA GLY A 257 14.89 23.05 -17.81
C GLY A 257 16.19 23.88 -17.79
N TYR A 258 17.35 23.23 -17.58
CA TYR A 258 18.65 23.91 -17.59
C TYR A 258 19.27 24.01 -18.99
N LEU A 259 18.85 23.16 -19.95
CA LEU A 259 19.35 23.19 -21.33
C LEU A 259 18.80 24.37 -22.15
N MET A 260 17.62 24.89 -21.82
CA MET A 260 17.09 26.08 -22.50
C MET A 260 17.77 27.40 -22.11
N PHE A 261 18.38 27.48 -20.92
CA PHE A 261 19.08 28.71 -20.50
C PHE A 261 20.46 28.89 -21.16
N PHE A 262 21.14 27.80 -21.54
CA PHE A 262 22.42 27.89 -22.28
C PHE A 262 22.24 28.11 -23.78
N ALA A 263 21.12 27.69 -24.37
CA ALA A 263 20.85 27.89 -25.80
C ALA A 263 20.57 29.35 -26.18
N LEU A 264 20.07 30.18 -25.24
CA LEU A 264 19.76 31.59 -25.50
C LEU A 264 20.95 32.55 -25.28
N MET A 265 21.99 32.16 -24.52
CA MET A 265 23.19 32.99 -24.38
C MET A 265 24.23 32.78 -25.49
N GLY A 266 24.21 31.63 -26.18
CA GLY A 266 25.17 31.32 -27.25
C GLY A 266 24.95 32.07 -28.58
N MET A 267 23.75 32.60 -28.82
CA MET A 267 23.43 33.33 -30.06
C MET A 267 23.74 34.84 -30.00
N GLY A 268 24.13 35.37 -28.83
CA GLY A 268 24.43 36.80 -28.64
C GLY A 268 25.86 37.23 -29.00
N MET A 269 26.81 36.30 -29.19
CA MET A 269 28.24 36.64 -29.37
C MET A 269 28.81 36.34 -30.76
N ILE A 270 27.97 36.21 -31.79
CA ILE A 270 28.44 36.09 -33.19
C ILE A 270 27.81 37.19 -34.04
N LYS A 271 28.14 38.46 -33.74
CA LYS A 271 28.14 39.51 -34.76
C LYS A 271 28.94 40.74 -34.31
N ARG A 272 30.15 40.84 -34.86
CA ARG A 272 30.90 42.05 -35.27
C ARG A 272 32.36 41.97 -34.84
N ARG A 273 33.18 41.44 -35.72
CA ARG A 273 34.53 41.95 -35.92
C ARG A 273 34.81 41.99 -37.41
N GLU A 274 34.24 43.01 -38.05
CA GLU A 274 34.73 43.49 -39.34
C GLU A 274 35.31 44.89 -39.14
N GLN A 275 36.58 45.00 -39.54
CA GLN A 275 37.29 46.17 -40.03
C GLN A 275 37.50 47.36 -39.07
N ARG A 276 38.77 47.70 -38.80
CA ARG A 276 39.52 48.73 -39.55
C ARG A 276 40.89 48.99 -38.89
N LEU A 277 41.90 49.03 -39.76
CA LEU A 277 43.15 49.82 -39.77
C LEU A 277 44.00 49.87 -38.48
#